data_AF-A0A9D1YPT6-F1
#
_entry.id   AF-A0A9D1YPT6-F1
#
_cell.length_a   1.000
_cell.length_b   1.000
_cell.length_c   1.000
_cell.angle_alpha   90.00
_cell.angle_beta   90.00
_cell.angle_gamma   90.00
#
_symmetry.space_group_name_H-M   'P 1'
#
loop_
_entity.id
_entity.type
_entity.pdbx_description
1 polymer ?
#
loop_
_entity_poly.entity_id
_entity_poly.type
_entity_poly.pdbx_seq_one_letter_code
_entity_poly.pdbx_strand_id
1 'polypeptide(L)' 'MNGINPLKLLQLKSSWEQFQNRHPKFPAFLNAAAGASLEAGTIIDVTITSPAGRRIGTNLKLTAEDIQLLQELKELKK' A
#
# COMPACT_ATOMS: atom_id res chain seq x y z
N MET A 1 -4.65 22.10 -14.35
CA MET A 1 -4.15 20.71 -14.33
C MET A 1 -2.64 20.78 -14.18
N ASN A 2 -2.10 20.44 -13.00
CA ASN A 2 -0.66 20.51 -12.77
C ASN A 2 0.02 19.37 -13.54
N GLY A 3 0.71 19.73 -14.64
CA GLY A 3 1.47 18.79 -15.45
C GLY A 3 2.48 18.05 -14.58
N ILE A 4 2.44 16.72 -14.65
CA ILE A 4 3.37 15.85 -13.95
C ILE A 4 4.78 16.17 -14.47
N ASN A 5 5.65 16.69 -13.61
CA ASN A 5 7.03 17.03 -13.98
C ASN A 5 7.85 15.74 -14.13
N PRO A 6 8.42 15.45 -15.32
CA PRO A 6 9.19 14.23 -15.57
C PRO A 6 10.38 14.05 -14.62
N LEU A 7 11.05 15.15 -14.23
CA LEU A 7 12.16 15.09 -13.27
C LEU A 7 11.70 14.69 -11.88
N LYS A 8 10.53 15.16 -11.44
CA LYS A 8 9.94 14.75 -10.15
C LYS A 8 9.52 13.28 -10.16
N LEU A 9 9.05 12.75 -11.29
CA LEU A 9 8.77 11.32 -11.44
C LEU A 9 10.03 10.48 -11.32
N LEU A 10 11.13 10.87 -11.98
CA LEU A 10 12.40 10.16 -11.89
C LEU A 10 12.97 10.16 -10.46
N GLN A 11 12.88 11.30 -9.76
CA GLN A 11 13.26 11.40 -8.35
C GLN A 11 12.40 10.51 -7.45
N LEU A 12 11.09 10.46 -7.69
CA LEU A 12 10.18 9.59 -6.95
C LEU A 12 10.51 8.12 -7.18
N LYS A 13 10.78 7.72 -8.42
CA LYS A 13 11.19 6.35 -8.77
C LYS A 13 12.47 5.96 -8.03
N SER A 14 13.51 6.79 -8.06
CA SER A 14 14.76 6.51 -7.34
C SER A 14 14.54 6.44 -5.81
N SER A 15 13.74 7.34 -5.25
CA SER A 15 13.41 7.34 -3.82
C SER A 15 12.64 6.07 -3.42
N TRP A 16 11.74 5.61 -4.29
CA TRP A 16 11.00 4.38 -4.12
C TRP A 16 11.91 3.14 -4.16
N GLU A 17 12.80 3.03 -5.15
CA GLU A 17 13.78 1.94 -5.24
C GLU A 17 14.64 1.85 -3.97
N GLN A 18 15.15 2.99 -3.48
CA GLN A 18 15.91 3.01 -2.24
C GLN A 18 15.08 2.60 -1.02
N PHE A 19 13.79 2.99 -0.98
CA PHE A 19 12.88 2.57 0.09
C PHE A 19 12.64 1.06 0.06
N GLN A 20 12.43 0.48 -1.13
CA GLN A 20 12.31 -0.97 -1.30
C GLN A 20 13.58 -1.69 -0.85
N ASN A 21 14.76 -1.16 -1.15
CA ASN A 21 16.04 -1.71 -0.71
C ASN A 21 16.22 -1.66 0.81
N ARG A 22 15.78 -0.57 1.47
CA ARG A 22 15.80 -0.45 2.94
C ARG A 22 14.76 -1.35 3.63
N HIS A 23 13.64 -1.64 2.95
CA HIS A 23 12.52 -2.39 3.50
C HIS A 23 12.06 -3.52 2.55
N PRO A 24 12.91 -4.53 2.25
CA PRO A 24 12.63 -5.53 1.21
C PRO A 24 11.39 -6.39 1.50
N LYS A 25 11.04 -6.55 2.78
CA LYS A 25 9.83 -7.29 3.20
C LYS A 25 8.53 -6.56 2.89
N PHE A 26 8.56 -5.23 2.81
CA PHE A 26 7.33 -4.44 2.66
C PHE A 26 6.73 -4.55 1.25
N PRO A 27 7.47 -4.40 0.14
CA PRO A 27 6.94 -4.67 -1.19
C PRO A 27 6.49 -6.12 -1.37
N ALA A 28 7.23 -7.09 -0.81
CA ALA A 28 6.85 -8.50 -0.85
C ALA A 28 5.52 -8.74 -0.11
N PHE A 29 5.32 -8.10 1.04
CA PHE A 29 4.05 -8.12 1.78
C PHE A 29 2.92 -7.50 0.97
N LEU A 30 3.12 -6.34 0.33
CA LEU A 30 2.10 -5.73 -0.52
C LEU A 30 1.74 -6.60 -1.72
N ASN A 31 2.73 -7.24 -2.36
CA ASN A 31 2.50 -8.17 -3.46
C ASN A 31 1.73 -9.40 -3.00
N ALA A 32 2.07 -9.97 -1.84
CA ALA A 32 1.35 -11.09 -1.25
C ALA A 32 -0.08 -10.69 -0.86
N ALA A 33 -0.29 -9.51 -0.27
CA ALA A 33 -1.60 -8.98 0.06
C ALA A 33 -2.44 -8.66 -1.18
N ALA A 34 -1.81 -8.23 -2.27
CA ALA A 34 -2.48 -8.02 -3.56
C ALA A 34 -2.76 -9.35 -4.30
N GLY A 35 -1.94 -10.37 -4.11
CA GLY A 35 -2.15 -11.71 -4.66
C GLY A 35 -3.12 -12.57 -3.84
N ALA A 36 -3.26 -12.28 -2.54
CA ALA A 36 -4.29 -12.87 -1.70
C ALA A 36 -5.68 -12.41 -2.18
N SER A 37 -6.61 -13.35 -2.30
CA SER A 37 -8.03 -13.03 -2.42
C SER A 37 -8.46 -12.31 -1.15
N LEU A 38 -8.45 -10.98 -1.17
CA LEU A 38 -9.09 -10.18 -0.14
C LEU A 38 -10.58 -10.41 -0.28
N GLU A 39 -11.16 -11.12 0.68
CA GLU A 39 -12.59 -11.44 0.73
C GLU A 39 -13.28 -10.58 1.78
N ALA A 40 -14.60 -10.41 1.66
CA ALA A 40 -15.39 -9.72 2.67
C ALA A 40 -15.17 -10.37 4.05
N GLY A 41 -14.95 -9.53 5.06
CA GLY A 41 -14.58 -9.98 6.41
C GLY A 41 -13.08 -10.12 6.64
N THR A 42 -12.24 -9.93 5.62
CA THR A 42 -10.79 -9.77 5.80
C THR A 42 -10.51 -8.59 6.73
N ILE A 43 -9.63 -8.79 7.69
CA ILE A 43 -9.23 -7.77 8.66
C ILE A 43 -7.83 -7.27 8.30
N ILE A 44 -7.71 -5.98 8.00
CA ILE A 44 -6.43 -5.29 7.85
C ILE A 44 -6.12 -4.59 9.18
N ASP A 45 -5.06 -5.02 9.86
CA ASP A 45 -4.51 -4.31 11.01
C ASP A 45 -3.31 -3.47 10.58
N VAL A 46 -3.36 -2.16 10.84
CA VAL A 46 -2.26 -1.24 10.59
C VAL A 46 -1.84 -0.64 11.91
N THR A 47 -0.63 -0.99 12.36
CA THR A 47 -0.02 -0.40 13.55
C THR A 47 1.21 0.42 13.17
N ILE A 48 1.20 1.70 13.51
CA ILE A 48 2.33 2.61 13.38
C ILE A 48 2.94 2.80 14.76
N THR A 49 4.25 2.56 14.87
CA THR A 49 5.02 2.77 16.10
C THR A 49 6.03 3.88 15.87
N SER A 50 5.94 4.95 16.65
CA SER A 50 6.91 6.04 16.59
C SER A 50 8.21 5.63 17.31
N PRO A 51 9.36 6.25 16.98
CA PRO A 51 10.61 6.04 17.70
C PRO A 51 10.51 6.37 19.21
N ALA A 52 9.59 7.27 19.58
CA ALA A 52 9.30 7.61 20.97
C ALA A 52 8.45 6.55 21.71
N GLY A 53 8.16 5.41 21.07
CA GLY A 53 7.39 4.31 21.64
C GLY A 53 5.87 4.48 21.58
N ARG A 54 5.35 5.57 21.01
CA ARG A 54 3.91 5.77 20.86
C ARG A 54 3.40 4.89 19.72
N ARG A 55 2.36 4.09 20.00
CA ARG A 55 1.71 3.23 19.02
C ARG A 55 0.34 3.78 18.67
N ILE A 56 0.05 3.89 17.39
CA ILE A 56 -1.30 4.15 16.89
C ILE A 56 -1.66 2.99 15.97
N GLY A 57 -2.80 2.35 16.23
CA GLY A 57 -3.28 1.20 15.49
C GLY A 57 -4.68 1.45 14.97
N THR A 58 -4.99 0.91 13.79
CA THR A 58 -6.36 0.85 13.28
C THR A 58 -6.63 -0.53 12.70
N ASN A 59 -7.89 -0.94 12.79
CA ASN A 59 -8.37 -2.20 12.28
C ASN A 59 -9.50 -1.93 11.27
N LEU A 60 -9.32 -2.40 10.04
CA LEU A 60 -10.30 -2.26 8.97
C LEU A 60 -10.82 -3.65 8.60
N LYS A 61 -12.10 -3.91 8.87
CA LYS A 61 -12.79 -5.08 8.36
C LYS A 61 -13.38 -4.76 7.00
N LEU A 62 -12.85 -5.39 5.95
CA LEU A 62 -13.27 -5.13 4.58
C LEU A 62 -14.71 -5.60 4.35
N THR A 63 -15.52 -4.74 3.75
CA THR A 63 -16.85 -5.08 3.25
C THR A 63 -16.75 -5.56 1.80
N ALA A 64 -17.84 -6.11 1.26
CA ALA A 64 -17.89 -6.51 -0.15
C ALA A 64 -17.68 -5.30 -1.10
N GLU A 65 -18.18 -4.13 -0.72
CA GLU A 65 -18.03 -2.87 -1.46
C GLU A 65 -16.56 -2.43 -1.53
N ASP A 66 -15.83 -2.57 -0.42
CA ASP A 66 -14.40 -2.27 -0.36
C ASP A 66 -13.58 -3.22 -1.24
N ILE A 67 -13.94 -4.52 -1.26
CA ILE A 67 -13.28 -5.50 -2.14
C ILE A 67 -13.49 -5.15 -3.60
N GLN A 68 -14.71 -4.79 -3.99
CA GLN A 68 -15.03 -4.41 -5.36
C GLN A 68 -14.21 -3.18 -5.80
N LEU A 69 -14.14 -2.16 -4.95
CA LEU A 69 -13.31 -0.97 -5.20
C LEU A 69 -11.82 -1.34 -5.37
N LEU A 70 -11.29 -2.24 -4.53
CA LEU A 70 -9.89 -2.68 -4.62
C LEU A 70 -9.61 -3.49 -5.88
N GLN A 71 -10.58 -4.27 -6.37
CA GLN A 71 -10.47 -5.00 -7.63
C GLN A 71 -10.43 -4.03 -8.82
N GLU A 72 -11.33 -3.06 -8.87
CA GLU A 72 -11.36 -2.01 -9.91
C GLU A 72 -10.03 -1.22 -9.96
N LEU A 73 -9.47 -0.88 -8.80
CA LEU A 73 -8.17 -0.20 -8.71
C LEU A 73 -6.99 -1.07 -9.18
N LYS A 74 -7.05 -2.41 -9.04
CA LYS A 74 -6.04 -3.32 -9.59
C LYS A 74 -6.10 -3.37 -11.11
N GLU A 75 -7.29 -3.35 -11.69
CA GLU A 75 -7.47 -3.38 -13.14
C GLU A 75 -6.95 -2.11 -13.82
N LEU A 76 -7.08 -0.95 -13.17
CA LEU A 76 -6.53 0.32 -13.66
C LEU A 76 -4.99 0.39 -13.66
N LYS A 77 -4.30 -0.53 -12.96
CA LYS A 77 -2.83 -0.63 -12.92
C LYS A 77 -2.25 -1.61 -13.93
N LYS A 78 -3.08 -2.39 -14.64
CA LYS A 78 -2.68 -3.16 -15.82
C LYS A 78 -2.54 -2.26 -17.03
#